data_AF-A0A254UCS8-F1
#
_entry.id   AF-A0A254UCS8-F1
#
_cell.length_a   1.000
_cell.length_b   1.000
_cell.length_c   1.000
_cell.angle_alpha   90.00
_cell.angle_beta   90.00
_cell.angle_gamma   90.00
#
_symmetry.space_group_name_H-M   'P 1'
#
loop_
_entity.id
_entity.type
_entity.pdbx_description
1 polymer ?
#
loop_
_entity_poly.entity_id
_entity_poly.type
_entity_poly.pdbx_seq_one_letter_code
_entity_poly.pdbx_strand_id
1 'polypeptide(L)'
;MKSLDGVSAIIRFPKPGVEMFPEEKVRNEVAAIQYNQDNTSIPVPFVPHCGTKEESPLGFGPFIVMDYIDHVNTMSDVFTTPGLGISECHYLDPKVDVEKLEVMYGQFAGILLQLNRLSLPRIGSMECREGFSYEVDNRPLSLHMDELVRLGTLPRSALPDSTFSTSSFYFDNLAIILLNFISSI
;
A
#
# COMPACT_ATOMS: atom_id res chain seq x y z
N MET A 1 9.88 14.48 11.66
CA MET A 1 10.23 15.83 12.17
C MET A 1 9.19 16.19 13.21
N LYS A 2 9.57 16.64 14.41
CA LYS A 2 8.58 17.06 15.43
C LYS A 2 8.07 18.45 15.07
N SER A 3 6.76 18.59 14.89
CA SER A 3 6.10 19.89 14.77
C SER A 3 6.28 20.70 16.06
N LEU A 4 6.10 22.01 15.96
CA LEU A 4 6.09 22.94 17.10
C LEU A 4 5.04 22.56 18.16
N ASP A 5 4.00 21.81 17.77
CA ASP A 5 2.93 21.32 18.65
C ASP A 5 3.25 19.95 19.30
N GLY A 6 4.46 19.43 19.10
CA GLY A 6 4.87 18.12 19.63
C GLY A 6 4.43 16.91 18.80
N VAL A 7 3.63 17.12 17.76
CA VAL A 7 3.19 16.07 16.82
C VAL A 7 4.32 15.74 15.84
N SER A 8 4.79 14.49 15.84
CA SER A 8 5.74 14.00 14.84
C SER A 8 5.00 13.69 13.54
N ALA A 9 5.41 14.32 12.44
CA ALA A 9 4.83 14.05 11.12
C ALA A 9 5.85 13.39 10.17
N ILE A 10 5.32 12.59 9.24
CA ILE A 10 6.03 11.99 8.12
C ILE A 10 5.44 12.56 6.83
N ILE A 11 6.31 12.90 5.88
CA ILE A 11 5.92 13.12 4.48
C ILE A 11 6.44 11.95 3.63
N ARG A 12 5.58 11.37 2.80
CA ARG A 12 5.91 10.26 1.90
C ARG A 12 5.66 10.67 0.46
N PHE A 13 6.62 10.35 -0.39
CA PHE A 13 6.55 10.51 -1.84
C PHE A 13 6.61 9.13 -2.50
N PRO A 14 5.81 8.85 -3.54
CA PRO A 14 6.00 7.68 -4.39
C PRO A 14 7.41 7.67 -4.96
N LYS A 15 8.05 6.49 -4.98
CA LYS A 15 9.43 6.36 -5.42
C LYS A 15 9.54 6.63 -6.93
N PRO A 16 10.27 7.67 -7.37
CA PRO A 16 10.41 7.97 -8.79
C PRO A 16 11.05 6.82 -9.56
N GLY A 17 10.54 6.53 -10.76
CA GLY A 17 11.03 5.44 -11.62
C GLY A 17 10.70 4.03 -11.13
N VAL A 18 10.05 3.89 -9.98
CA VAL A 18 9.46 2.63 -9.52
C VAL A 18 7.95 2.69 -9.67
N GLU A 19 7.31 3.74 -9.16
CA GLU A 19 5.86 3.88 -9.24
C GLU A 19 5.47 4.51 -10.58
N MET A 20 4.81 3.73 -11.45
CA MET A 20 4.38 4.20 -12.77
C MET A 20 3.06 4.98 -12.72
N PHE A 21 2.33 4.93 -11.62
CA PHE A 21 1.07 5.65 -11.43
C PHE A 21 1.06 6.39 -10.08
N PRO A 22 1.93 7.39 -9.90
CA PRO A 22 2.19 7.97 -8.58
C PRO A 22 0.97 8.67 -7.97
N GLU A 23 0.13 9.34 -8.77
CA GLU A 23 -1.07 10.02 -8.28
C GLU A 23 -2.20 9.04 -7.92
N GLU A 24 -2.46 8.04 -8.78
CA GLU A 24 -3.41 6.97 -8.48
C GLU A 24 -2.97 6.22 -7.22
N LYS A 25 -1.68 5.90 -7.09
CA LYS A 25 -1.12 5.25 -5.91
C LYS A 25 -1.36 6.06 -4.63
N VAL A 26 -1.09 7.37 -4.66
CA VAL A 26 -1.32 8.25 -3.49
C VAL A 26 -2.79 8.26 -3.11
N ARG A 27 -3.69 8.44 -4.07
CA ARG A 27 -5.14 8.43 -3.82
C ARG A 27 -5.61 7.10 -3.21
N ASN A 28 -5.17 5.98 -3.79
CA ASN A 28 -5.54 4.65 -3.35
C ASN A 28 -5.03 4.35 -1.94
N GLU A 29 -3.79 4.77 -1.63
CA GLU A 29 -3.19 4.58 -0.31
C GLU A 29 -3.93 5.40 0.77
N VAL A 30 -4.24 6.66 0.50
CA VAL A 30 -5.00 7.51 1.43
C VAL A 30 -6.40 6.94 1.67
N ALA A 31 -7.12 6.57 0.61
CA ALA A 31 -8.44 5.96 0.73
C ALA A 31 -8.40 4.65 1.54
N ALA A 32 -7.38 3.81 1.32
CA ALA A 32 -7.20 2.58 2.08
C ALA A 32 -6.90 2.84 3.56
N ILE A 33 -6.05 3.82 3.89
CA ILE A 33 -5.76 4.19 5.29
C ILE A 33 -7.05 4.64 5.99
N GLN A 34 -7.80 5.56 5.39
CA GLN A 34 -9.05 6.07 5.95
C GLN A 34 -10.10 4.95 6.10
N TYR A 35 -10.27 4.11 5.08
CA TYR A 35 -11.19 2.98 5.14
C TYR A 35 -10.86 2.00 6.27
N ASN A 36 -9.57 1.70 6.48
CA ASN A 36 -9.15 0.87 7.61
C ASN A 36 -9.38 1.55 8.95
N GLN A 37 -9.14 2.86 9.03
CA GLN A 37 -9.38 3.66 10.24
C GLN A 37 -10.86 3.61 10.67
N ASP A 38 -11.77 3.66 9.71
CA ASP A 38 -13.20 3.71 9.97
C ASP A 38 -13.83 2.33 10.23
N ASN A 39 -13.24 1.26 9.68
CA ASN A 39 -13.85 -0.08 9.67
C ASN A 39 -13.11 -1.13 10.51
N THR A 40 -11.96 -0.81 11.08
CA THR A 40 -11.16 -1.76 11.88
C THR A 40 -10.64 -1.13 13.16
N SER A 41 -10.14 -1.95 14.08
CA SER A 41 -9.39 -1.46 15.24
C SER A 41 -7.87 -1.40 14.97
N ILE A 42 -7.45 -1.56 13.72
CA ILE A 42 -6.03 -1.57 13.36
C ILE A 42 -5.50 -0.14 13.50
N PRO A 43 -4.42 0.09 14.26
CA PRO A 43 -3.83 1.42 14.34
C PRO A 43 -3.19 1.77 12.99
N VAL A 44 -3.77 2.76 12.32
CA VAL A 44 -3.27 3.34 11.07
C VAL A 44 -2.98 4.84 11.28
N PRO A 45 -2.04 5.43 10.52
CA PRO A 45 -1.68 6.82 10.73
C PRO A 45 -2.81 7.74 10.26
N PHE A 46 -3.06 8.82 10.99
CA PHE A 46 -3.98 9.85 10.53
C PHE A 46 -3.33 10.63 9.37
N VAL A 47 -4.11 10.93 8.34
CA VAL A 47 -3.67 11.65 7.14
C VAL A 47 -4.29 13.05 7.16
N PRO A 48 -3.63 14.06 7.75
CA PRO A 48 -4.15 15.43 7.75
C PRO A 48 -4.13 16.05 6.36
N HIS A 49 -3.22 15.62 5.46
CA HIS A 49 -3.11 16.20 4.13
C HIS A 49 -2.44 15.26 3.13
N CYS A 50 -2.89 15.31 1.88
CA CYS A 50 -2.25 14.71 0.72
C CYS A 50 -2.46 15.63 -0.48
N GLY A 51 -1.62 15.51 -1.51
CA GLY A 51 -1.73 16.37 -2.68
C GLY A 51 -1.08 15.82 -3.94
N THR A 52 -1.37 16.47 -5.05
CA THR A 52 -0.80 16.19 -6.37
C THR A 52 0.62 16.73 -6.49
N LYS A 53 1.24 16.52 -7.66
CA LYS A 53 2.56 17.08 -7.95
C LYS A 53 2.56 18.61 -7.91
N GLU A 54 1.50 19.24 -8.39
CA GLU A 54 1.35 20.70 -8.46
C GLU A 54 1.23 21.32 -7.05
N GLU A 55 0.63 20.57 -6.12
CA GLU A 55 0.45 20.98 -4.73
C GLU A 55 1.70 20.69 -3.87
N SER A 56 2.61 19.83 -4.36
CA SER A 56 3.86 19.52 -3.66
C SER A 56 4.77 20.75 -3.60
N PRO A 57 5.36 21.05 -2.43
CA PRO A 57 6.48 21.98 -2.35
C PRO A 57 7.56 21.57 -3.36
N LEU A 58 7.98 22.51 -4.20
CA LEU A 58 9.02 22.31 -5.24
C LEU A 58 8.68 21.30 -6.35
N GLY A 59 7.43 20.81 -6.44
CA GLY A 59 6.97 19.97 -7.55
C GLY A 59 7.60 18.57 -7.62
N PHE A 60 8.03 18.01 -6.49
CA PHE A 60 8.70 16.71 -6.44
C PHE A 60 7.83 15.52 -6.87
N GLY A 61 6.51 15.65 -6.77
CA GLY A 61 5.55 14.60 -7.08
C GLY A 61 4.38 14.63 -6.11
N PRO A 62 3.35 13.79 -6.32
CA PRO A 62 2.27 13.67 -5.35
C PRO A 62 2.81 13.15 -4.01
N PHE A 63 2.13 13.47 -2.93
CA PHE A 63 2.64 13.23 -1.58
C PHE A 63 1.53 12.95 -0.56
N ILE A 64 1.92 12.33 0.55
CA ILE A 64 1.06 12.10 1.71
C ILE A 64 1.77 12.64 2.94
N VAL A 65 1.10 13.52 3.69
CA VAL A 65 1.49 13.93 5.04
C VAL A 65 0.65 13.14 6.02
N MET A 66 1.31 12.44 6.93
CA MET A 66 0.65 11.58 7.91
C MET A 66 1.33 11.67 9.26
N ASP A 67 0.59 11.30 10.31
CA ASP A 67 1.13 11.18 11.65
C ASP A 67 2.21 10.10 11.71
N TYR A 68 3.26 10.36 12.47
CA TYR A 68 4.20 9.32 12.86
C TYR A 68 3.59 8.50 13.99
N ILE A 69 3.41 7.20 13.76
CA ILE A 69 3.02 6.27 14.82
C ILE A 69 4.26 5.99 15.68
N ASP A 70 4.25 6.47 16.92
CA ASP A 70 5.32 6.17 17.87
C ASP A 70 5.42 4.66 18.12
N HIS A 71 6.59 4.10 17.86
CA HIS A 71 6.88 2.69 18.09
C HIS A 71 8.30 2.54 18.61
N VAL A 72 8.53 1.48 19.40
CA VAL A 72 9.86 1.18 19.95
C VAL A 72 10.72 0.50 18.89
N ASN A 73 10.18 -0.52 18.22
CA ASN A 73 10.85 -1.35 17.21
C ASN A 73 9.85 -1.84 16.16
N THR A 74 10.33 -2.34 15.02
CA THR A 74 9.50 -3.09 14.07
C THR A 74 9.50 -4.58 14.39
N MET A 75 8.53 -5.33 13.84
CA MET A 75 8.54 -6.81 13.96
C MET A 75 9.82 -7.42 13.36
N SER A 76 10.33 -6.85 12.27
CA SER A 76 11.59 -7.30 11.65
C SER A 76 12.76 -7.13 12.61
N ASP A 77 12.89 -5.98 13.26
CA ASP A 77 13.96 -5.73 14.24
C ASP A 77 13.90 -6.69 15.43
N VAL A 78 12.68 -7.05 15.84
CA VAL A 78 12.44 -7.96 16.96
C VAL A 78 12.82 -9.41 16.64
N PHE A 79 12.64 -9.83 15.39
CA PHE A 79 12.87 -11.21 14.96
C PHE A 79 14.23 -11.43 14.31
N THR A 80 14.92 -10.38 13.90
CA THR A 80 16.23 -10.50 13.27
C THR A 80 17.31 -10.82 14.29
N THR A 81 18.24 -11.69 13.92
CA THR A 81 19.45 -11.96 14.71
C THR A 81 20.20 -10.65 15.03
N PRO A 82 20.52 -10.38 16.31
CA PRO A 82 21.26 -9.17 16.69
C PRO A 82 22.61 -9.04 15.97
N GLY A 83 22.92 -7.83 15.50
CA GLY A 83 24.20 -7.51 14.87
C GLY A 83 24.22 -7.62 13.35
N LEU A 84 23.12 -8.01 12.72
CA LEU A 84 22.97 -7.90 11.26
C LEU A 84 22.80 -6.44 10.84
N GLY A 85 23.51 -6.04 9.80
CA GLY A 85 23.38 -4.71 9.20
C GLY A 85 22.06 -4.54 8.45
N ILE A 86 21.64 -3.28 8.26
CA ILE A 86 20.38 -2.91 7.56
C ILE A 86 20.32 -3.48 6.12
N SER A 87 21.47 -3.76 5.50
CA SER A 87 21.58 -4.29 4.14
C SER A 87 21.65 -5.82 4.06
N GLU A 88 21.73 -6.51 5.20
CA GLU A 88 21.84 -7.97 5.24
C GLU A 88 20.46 -8.63 5.24
N CYS A 89 20.37 -9.84 4.69
CA CYS A 89 19.09 -10.57 4.66
C CYS A 89 18.67 -10.89 6.09
N HIS A 90 17.58 -10.27 6.54
CA HIS A 90 16.97 -10.53 7.82
C HIS A 90 16.38 -11.94 7.82
N TYR A 91 16.94 -12.84 8.64
CA TYR A 91 16.36 -14.15 8.93
C TYR A 91 15.96 -14.23 10.40
N LEU A 92 14.95 -15.06 10.67
CA LEU A 92 14.46 -15.31 12.01
C LEU A 92 15.60 -15.81 12.91
N ASP A 93 15.87 -15.12 14.01
CA ASP A 93 16.84 -15.54 15.00
C ASP A 93 16.44 -16.91 15.55
N PRO A 94 17.25 -17.97 15.38
CA PRO A 94 16.95 -19.30 15.92
C PRO A 94 16.84 -19.32 17.44
N LYS A 95 17.32 -18.28 18.13
CA LYS A 95 17.27 -18.13 19.58
C LYS A 95 16.13 -17.23 20.06
N VAL A 96 15.27 -16.76 19.15
CA VAL A 96 14.09 -15.99 19.54
C VAL A 96 13.23 -16.82 20.50
N ASP A 97 12.78 -16.17 21.56
CA ASP A 97 11.86 -16.80 22.51
C ASP A 97 10.55 -17.18 21.80
N VAL A 98 10.13 -18.43 21.98
CA VAL A 98 8.95 -18.99 21.31
C VAL A 98 7.68 -18.32 21.80
N GLU A 99 7.59 -17.97 23.09
CA GLU A 99 6.43 -17.26 23.65
C GLU A 99 6.29 -15.87 23.01
N LYS A 100 7.40 -15.15 22.86
CA LYS A 100 7.44 -13.88 22.14
C LYS A 100 7.00 -14.03 20.68
N LEU A 101 7.42 -15.09 20.02
CA LEU A 101 7.05 -15.38 18.63
C LEU A 101 5.54 -15.64 18.50
N GLU A 102 4.98 -16.44 19.40
CA GLU A 102 3.55 -16.76 19.46
C GLU A 102 2.70 -15.50 19.65
N VAL A 103 3.05 -14.64 20.60
CA VAL A 103 2.33 -13.38 20.85
C VAL A 103 2.31 -12.49 19.61
N MET A 104 3.46 -12.32 18.96
CA MET A 104 3.61 -11.42 17.81
C MET A 104 2.88 -11.95 16.58
N TYR A 105 2.98 -13.24 16.27
CA TYR A 105 2.18 -13.84 15.18
C TYR A 105 0.69 -13.87 15.52
N GLY A 106 0.32 -14.04 16.78
CA GLY A 106 -1.07 -13.93 17.24
C GLY A 106 -1.67 -12.54 16.95
N GLN A 107 -0.92 -11.47 17.24
CA GLN A 107 -1.32 -10.11 16.91
C GLN A 107 -1.44 -9.89 15.39
N PHE A 108 -0.46 -10.37 14.62
CA PHE A 108 -0.49 -10.28 13.16
C PHE A 108 -1.68 -11.03 12.55
N ALA A 109 -1.98 -12.24 13.05
CA ALA A 109 -3.17 -12.98 12.66
C ALA A 109 -4.46 -12.22 12.99
N GLY A 110 -4.50 -11.52 14.12
CA GLY A 110 -5.61 -10.64 14.49
C GLY A 110 -5.82 -9.50 13.49
N ILE A 111 -4.74 -8.88 12.99
CA ILE A 111 -4.78 -7.85 11.94
C ILE A 111 -5.30 -8.46 10.64
N LEU A 112 -4.73 -9.58 10.19
CA LEU A 112 -5.16 -10.26 8.97
C LEU A 112 -6.62 -10.66 9.00
N LEU A 113 -7.12 -11.13 10.15
CA LEU A 113 -8.52 -11.50 10.32
C LEU A 113 -9.45 -10.28 10.20
N GLN A 114 -9.06 -9.13 10.75
CA GLN A 114 -9.83 -7.90 10.58
C GLN A 114 -9.86 -7.44 9.12
N LEU A 115 -8.71 -7.42 8.46
CA LEU A 115 -8.62 -7.08 7.03
C LEU A 115 -9.45 -8.04 6.17
N ASN A 116 -9.46 -9.33 6.48
CA ASN A 116 -10.23 -10.33 5.73
C ASN A 116 -11.75 -10.15 5.87
N ARG A 117 -12.22 -9.55 6.96
CA ARG A 117 -13.64 -9.25 7.17
C ARG A 117 -14.11 -8.03 6.37
N LEU A 118 -13.19 -7.20 5.90
CA LEU A 118 -13.52 -6.10 5.02
C LEU A 118 -13.97 -6.66 3.66
N SER A 119 -15.24 -6.43 3.32
CA SER A 119 -15.81 -6.88 2.06
C SER A 119 -16.06 -5.69 1.15
N LEU A 120 -15.44 -5.71 -0.02
CA LEU A 120 -15.68 -4.74 -1.09
C LEU A 120 -16.44 -5.44 -2.23
N PRO A 121 -17.37 -4.73 -2.90
CA PRO A 121 -18.25 -5.35 -3.88
C PRO A 121 -17.53 -5.72 -5.20
N ARG A 122 -16.34 -5.16 -5.43
CA ARG A 122 -15.59 -5.28 -6.70
C ARG A 122 -14.09 -5.32 -6.42
N ILE A 123 -13.34 -5.84 -7.37
CA ILE A 123 -11.88 -5.78 -7.43
C ILE A 123 -11.52 -4.47 -8.14
N GLY A 124 -10.89 -3.57 -7.40
CA GLY A 124 -10.52 -2.24 -7.85
C GLY A 124 -9.84 -1.47 -6.73
N SER A 125 -9.67 -0.17 -6.94
CA SER A 125 -9.16 0.76 -5.95
C SER A 125 -10.27 1.66 -5.44
N MET A 126 -10.23 1.95 -4.13
CA MET A 126 -11.23 2.78 -3.47
C MET A 126 -10.97 4.27 -3.73
N GLU A 127 -12.03 5.05 -3.78
CA GLU A 127 -11.99 6.50 -3.69
C GLU A 127 -12.83 6.94 -2.48
N CYS A 128 -12.28 7.84 -1.66
CA CYS A 128 -13.01 8.48 -0.58
C CYS A 128 -13.86 9.60 -1.18
N ARG A 129 -15.19 9.46 -1.09
CA ARG A 129 -16.17 10.47 -1.51
C ARG A 129 -16.52 11.39 -0.33
N GLU A 130 -17.24 12.48 -0.62
CA GLU A 130 -17.74 13.36 0.44
C GLU A 130 -18.59 12.58 1.46
N GLY A 131 -18.34 12.79 2.75
CA GLY A 131 -19.13 12.19 3.83
C GLY A 131 -18.70 10.78 4.27
N PHE A 132 -17.42 10.40 4.10
CA PHE A 132 -16.88 9.09 4.52
C PHE A 132 -17.52 7.88 3.81
N SER A 133 -18.07 8.08 2.62
CA SER A 133 -18.50 6.97 1.76
C SER A 133 -17.34 6.52 0.86
N TYR A 134 -17.17 5.21 0.75
CA TYR A 134 -16.10 4.59 -0.05
C TYR A 134 -16.71 3.83 -1.23
N GLU A 135 -16.24 4.15 -2.44
CA GLU A 135 -16.67 3.48 -3.66
C GLU A 135 -15.46 2.88 -4.38
N VAL A 136 -15.66 1.70 -4.99
CA VAL A 136 -14.63 0.98 -5.74
C VAL A 136 -14.85 1.21 -7.24
N ASP A 137 -14.43 2.39 -7.69
CA ASP A 137 -14.66 2.86 -9.06
C ASP A 137 -13.38 2.89 -9.91
N ASN A 138 -12.22 2.93 -9.27
CA ASN A 138 -10.94 3.01 -9.97
C ASN A 138 -10.36 1.62 -10.22
N ARG A 139 -9.61 1.47 -11.32
CA ARG A 139 -8.93 0.22 -11.66
C ARG A 139 -8.07 -0.32 -10.49
N PRO A 140 -7.89 -1.64 -10.39
CA PRO A 140 -6.92 -2.21 -9.46
C PRO A 140 -5.52 -1.77 -9.86
N LEU A 141 -4.70 -1.38 -8.89
CA LEU A 141 -3.31 -0.97 -9.10
C LEU A 141 -2.38 -1.95 -8.37
N SER A 142 -2.21 -3.14 -8.93
CA SER A 142 -1.35 -4.18 -8.33
C SER A 142 0.11 -3.96 -8.68
N LEU A 143 1.02 -4.45 -7.83
CA LEU A 143 2.46 -4.44 -8.09
C LEU A 143 2.79 -5.09 -9.45
N HIS A 144 2.11 -6.18 -9.80
CA HIS A 144 2.31 -6.85 -11.07
C HIS A 144 1.97 -5.95 -12.27
N MET A 145 0.85 -5.22 -12.23
CA MET A 145 0.48 -4.28 -13.30
C MET A 145 1.49 -3.13 -13.43
N ASP A 146 1.97 -2.60 -12.31
CA ASP A 146 3.01 -1.57 -12.29
C ASP A 146 4.33 -2.09 -12.89
N GLU A 147 4.74 -3.31 -12.55
CA GLU A 147 5.94 -3.95 -13.07
C GLU A 147 5.87 -4.27 -14.57
N LEU A 148 4.70 -4.61 -15.10
CA LEU A 148 4.51 -4.77 -16.56
C LEU A 148 4.79 -3.47 -17.31
N VAL A 149 4.37 -2.34 -16.75
CA VAL A 149 4.66 -1.03 -17.34
C VAL A 149 6.14 -0.67 -17.16
N ARG A 150 6.67 -0.88 -15.96
CA ARG A 150 8.03 -0.46 -15.60
C ARG A 150 9.13 -1.29 -16.28
N LEU A 151 9.04 -2.63 -16.17
CA LEU A 151 10.05 -3.57 -16.64
C LEU A 151 9.67 -4.20 -17.98
N GLY A 152 8.38 -4.45 -18.18
CA GLY A 152 7.86 -5.01 -19.42
C GLY A 152 7.65 -3.97 -20.51
N THR A 153 7.82 -2.66 -20.26
CA THR A 153 7.54 -1.59 -21.24
C THR A 153 6.11 -1.59 -21.79
N LEU A 154 5.16 -2.24 -21.11
CA LEU A 154 3.75 -2.22 -21.50
C LEU A 154 3.25 -0.77 -21.44
N PRO A 155 2.58 -0.25 -22.49
CA PRO A 155 2.02 1.08 -22.45
C PRO A 155 1.01 1.20 -21.30
N ARG A 156 1.05 2.31 -20.55
CA ARG A 156 0.12 2.59 -19.45
C ARG A 156 -1.35 2.49 -19.86
N SER A 157 -1.65 2.89 -21.10
CA SER A 157 -2.98 2.85 -21.69
C SER A 157 -3.48 1.44 -22.04
N ALA A 158 -2.59 0.44 -22.06
CA ALA A 158 -2.97 -0.95 -22.30
C ALA A 158 -3.52 -1.64 -21.05
N LEU A 159 -3.29 -1.05 -19.86
CA LEU A 159 -3.88 -1.55 -18.63
C LEU A 159 -5.39 -1.22 -18.57
N PRO A 160 -6.21 -2.08 -17.95
CA PRO A 160 -7.64 -1.82 -17.80
C PRO A 160 -7.89 -0.56 -16.98
N ASP A 161 -8.88 0.23 -17.39
CA ASP A 161 -9.33 1.43 -16.65
C ASP A 161 -10.70 1.20 -15.99
N SER A 162 -10.95 -0.03 -15.54
CA SER A 162 -12.24 -0.42 -14.98
C SER A 162 -12.07 -1.39 -13.81
N THR A 163 -13.16 -1.60 -13.07
CA THR A 163 -13.24 -2.51 -11.94
C THR A 163 -13.92 -3.82 -12.31
N PHE A 164 -13.55 -4.88 -11.61
CA PHE A 164 -13.97 -6.25 -11.93
C PHE A 164 -14.95 -6.74 -10.87
N SER A 165 -16.07 -7.33 -11.30
CA SER A 165 -17.07 -7.87 -10.36
C SER A 165 -16.71 -9.25 -9.81
N THR A 166 -15.84 -9.99 -10.49
CA THR A 166 -15.43 -11.35 -10.08
C THR A 166 -13.93 -11.55 -10.26
N SER A 167 -13.37 -12.47 -9.47
CA SER A 167 -11.95 -12.85 -9.58
C SER A 167 -11.64 -13.53 -10.91
N SER A 168 -12.55 -14.33 -11.46
CA SER A 168 -12.36 -14.96 -12.78
C SER A 168 -12.19 -13.91 -13.87
N PHE A 169 -13.09 -12.93 -13.94
CA PHE A 169 -13.01 -11.85 -14.94
C PHE A 169 -11.73 -11.03 -14.79
N TYR A 170 -11.29 -10.77 -13.55
CA TYR A 170 -10.02 -10.11 -13.28
C TYR A 170 -8.81 -10.92 -13.81
N PHE A 171 -8.72 -12.21 -13.46
CA PHE A 171 -7.58 -13.05 -13.88
C PHE A 171 -7.59 -13.33 -15.38
N ASP A 172 -8.76 -13.50 -16.00
CA ASP A 172 -8.87 -13.67 -17.45
C ASP A 172 -8.36 -12.42 -18.20
N ASN A 173 -8.72 -11.22 -17.73
CA ASN A 173 -8.21 -9.98 -18.32
C ASN A 173 -6.70 -9.84 -18.16
N LEU A 174 -6.15 -10.16 -16.97
CA LEU A 174 -4.71 -10.17 -16.76
C LEU A 174 -3.99 -11.13 -17.71
N ALA A 175 -4.52 -12.35 -17.88
CA ALA A 175 -3.96 -13.32 -18.80
C ALA A 175 -4.00 -12.83 -20.26
N ILE A 176 -5.12 -12.23 -20.69
CA ILE A 176 -5.26 -11.66 -22.04
C ILE A 176 -4.24 -10.54 -22.29
N ILE A 177 -4.04 -9.63 -21.32
CA ILE A 177 -3.04 -8.55 -21.43
C ILE A 177 -1.64 -9.16 -21.62
N LEU A 178 -1.28 -10.14 -20.79
CA LEU A 178 0.01 -10.81 -20.88
C LEU A 178 0.21 -11.53 -22.22
N LEU A 179 -0.80 -12.27 -22.71
CA LEU A 179 -0.73 -12.99 -23.98
C LEU A 179 -0.62 -12.04 -25.17
N ASN A 180 -1.38 -10.95 -25.18
CA ASN A 180 -1.33 -9.93 -26.22
C ASN A 180 0.03 -9.24 -26.22
N PHE A 181 0.55 -8.92 -25.03
CA PHE A 181 1.86 -8.29 -24.88
C PHE A 181 2.98 -9.20 -25.40
N ILE A 182 3.03 -10.47 -24.98
CA ILE A 182 4.04 -11.43 -25.44
C ILE A 182 3.95 -11.67 -26.95
N SER A 183 2.73 -11.70 -27.52
CA SER A 183 2.53 -11.88 -28.96
C SER A 183 2.94 -10.67 -29.80
N SER A 184 3.17 -9.51 -29.17
CA SER A 184 3.56 -8.26 -29.84
C SER A 184 5.07 -8.00 -29.83
N ILE A 185 5.86 -8.86 -29.16
CA ILE A 185 7.33 -8.84 -29.10
C ILE A 185 7.88 -9.76 -30.19
#